data_AF-A0A954TRC6-F1
#
_entry.id   AF-A0A954TRC6-F1
#
_cell.length_a   1.000
_cell.length_b   1.000
_cell.length_c   1.000
_cell.angle_alpha   90.00
_cell.angle_beta   90.00
_cell.angle_gamma   90.00
#
_symmetry.space_group_name_H-M   'P 1'
#
loop_
_entity.id
_entity.type
_entity.pdbx_description
1 polymer ?
#
loop_
_entity_poly.entity_id
_entity_poly.type
_entity_poly.pdbx_seq_one_letter_code
_entity_poly.pdbx_strand_id
1 'polypeptide(L)'
;MPGTSNRRDAIKHSVLSTTGFMAWLAHCSPSFAAVAGEGELVPFSDEPRTPPNRLDWEVVEDWLTPQDQVFSVQHYGVPEFDYQDYRLEIGGLISKPKQLTLDDIKAMPKS
;
A
#
# COMPACT_ATOMS: atom_id res chain seq x y z
N MET A 1 -22.63 68.29 7.83
CA MET A 1 -23.60 67.35 8.43
C MET A 1 -23.43 66.02 7.71
N PRO A 2 -22.92 64.95 8.34
CA PRO A 2 -22.83 63.65 7.67
C PRO A 2 -24.25 63.10 7.49
N GLY A 3 -24.66 62.85 6.25
CA GLY A 3 -25.98 62.30 5.95
C GLY A 3 -26.11 60.90 6.54
N THR A 4 -27.16 60.69 7.34
CA THR A 4 -27.47 59.37 7.91
C THR A 4 -27.90 58.43 6.78
N SER A 5 -27.12 57.37 6.55
CA SER A 5 -27.47 56.34 5.57
C SER A 5 -28.77 55.64 5.99
N ASN A 6 -29.77 55.63 5.11
CA ASN A 6 -31.08 55.03 5.40
C ASN A 6 -31.04 53.50 5.19
N ARG A 7 -31.92 52.74 5.87
CA ARG A 7 -32.05 51.27 5.74
C ARG A 7 -32.13 50.81 4.29
N ARG A 8 -32.83 51.58 3.44
CA ARG A 8 -32.95 51.31 2.00
C ARG A 8 -31.61 51.41 1.27
N ASP A 9 -30.75 52.36 1.67
CA ASP A 9 -29.43 52.52 1.06
C ASP A 9 -28.51 51.40 1.53
N ALA A 10 -28.54 51.05 2.83
CA ALA A 10 -27.82 49.89 3.35
C ALA A 10 -28.20 48.58 2.62
N ILE A 11 -29.48 48.36 2.32
CA ILE A 11 -29.95 47.18 1.56
C ILE A 11 -29.48 47.21 0.10
N LYS A 12 -29.50 48.37 -0.57
CA LYS A 12 -29.00 48.49 -1.94
C LYS A 12 -27.50 48.21 -2.02
N HIS A 13 -26.73 48.72 -1.06
CA HIS A 13 -25.30 48.48 -0.98
C HIS A 13 -24.98 47.02 -0.59
N SER A 14 -25.75 46.40 0.31
CA SER A 14 -25.55 45.00 0.69
C SER A 14 -25.83 44.04 -0.47
N VAL A 15 -26.93 44.24 -1.20
CA VAL A 15 -27.28 43.41 -2.38
C VAL A 15 -26.22 43.52 -3.48
N LEU A 16 -25.66 44.71 -3.73
CA LEU A 16 -24.55 44.87 -4.68
C LEU A 16 -23.29 44.15 -4.19
N SER A 17 -22.95 44.24 -2.90
CA SER A 17 -21.75 43.60 -2.35
C SER A 17 -21.86 42.06 -2.35
N THR A 18 -23.03 41.50 -2.05
CA THR A 18 -23.24 40.05 -2.07
C THR A 18 -23.17 39.50 -3.49
N THR A 19 -23.76 40.18 -4.47
CA THR A 19 -23.72 39.75 -5.88
C THR A 19 -22.29 39.82 -6.44
N GLY A 20 -21.56 40.89 -6.13
CA GLY A 20 -20.16 41.03 -6.52
C GLY A 20 -19.24 39.98 -5.88
N PHE A 21 -19.44 39.69 -4.60
CA PHE A 21 -18.66 38.66 -3.89
C PHE A 21 -18.98 37.24 -4.39
N MET A 22 -20.25 36.93 -4.69
CA MET A 22 -20.63 35.63 -5.27
C MET A 22 -20.11 35.48 -6.71
N ALA A 23 -20.12 36.56 -7.50
CA ALA A 23 -19.50 36.55 -8.83
C ALA A 23 -17.98 36.35 -8.73
N TRP A 24 -17.31 36.98 -7.75
CA TRP A 24 -15.88 36.80 -7.50
C TRP A 24 -15.54 35.38 -7.02
N LEU A 25 -16.35 34.79 -6.13
CA LEU A 25 -16.20 33.38 -5.73
C LEU A 25 -16.43 32.40 -6.89
N ALA A 26 -17.35 32.70 -7.81
CA ALA A 26 -17.54 31.90 -9.03
C ALA A 26 -16.38 32.07 -10.04
N HIS A 27 -15.66 33.19 -9.98
CA HIS A 27 -14.48 33.47 -10.82
C HIS A 27 -13.17 32.96 -10.21
N CYS A 28 -13.12 32.82 -8.88
CA CYS A 28 -12.15 31.97 -8.21
C CYS A 28 -12.55 30.52 -8.45
N SER A 29 -12.17 29.99 -9.61
CA SER A 29 -12.19 28.55 -9.85
C SER A 29 -11.58 27.86 -8.63
N PRO A 30 -12.27 26.91 -7.95
CA PRO A 30 -11.57 26.07 -7.01
C PRO A 30 -10.47 25.39 -7.82
N SER A 31 -9.20 25.69 -7.53
CA SER A 31 -8.05 25.06 -8.19
C SER A 31 -8.06 23.53 -8.03
N PHE A 32 -8.94 23.03 -7.17
CA PHE A 32 -9.41 21.66 -7.17
C PHE A 32 -10.65 21.59 -8.06
N ALA A 33 -10.43 21.49 -9.38
CA ALA A 33 -11.44 20.86 -10.20
C ALA A 33 -11.71 19.50 -9.56
N ALA A 34 -12.92 19.27 -9.04
CA ALA A 34 -13.35 17.91 -8.80
C ALA A 34 -13.18 17.21 -10.15
N VAL A 35 -12.25 16.27 -10.24
CA VAL A 35 -12.07 15.44 -11.43
C VAL A 35 -13.35 14.60 -11.53
N ALA A 36 -14.36 15.19 -12.16
CA ALA A 36 -15.61 14.56 -12.49
C ALA A 36 -15.38 13.85 -13.83
N GLY A 37 -14.78 12.68 -13.74
CA GLY A 37 -14.48 11.81 -14.86
C GLY A 37 -13.75 10.58 -14.35
N GLU A 38 -14.07 9.42 -14.91
CA GLU A 38 -13.24 8.24 -14.76
C GLU A 38 -11.90 8.59 -15.42
N GLY A 39 -10.89 8.87 -14.60
CA GLY A 39 -9.56 9.24 -15.11
C GLY A 39 -9.03 8.15 -16.03
N GLU A 40 -8.37 8.56 -17.11
CA GLU A 40 -7.65 7.63 -17.98
C GLU A 40 -6.52 6.98 -17.16
N LEU A 41 -6.51 5.65 -17.11
CA LEU A 41 -5.44 4.89 -16.45
C LEU A 41 -4.12 5.13 -17.21
N VAL A 42 -3.25 5.94 -16.63
CA VAL A 42 -1.88 6.13 -17.13
C VAL A 42 -1.01 5.00 -16.55
N PRO A 43 -0.48 4.08 -17.37
CA PRO A 43 0.44 3.06 -16.87
C PRO A 43 1.77 3.70 -16.45
N PHE A 44 2.36 3.19 -15.39
CA PHE A 44 3.72 3.57 -15.00
C PHE A 44 4.71 3.07 -16.07
N SER A 45 5.37 3.99 -16.77
CA SER A 45 6.28 3.64 -17.88
C SER A 45 7.70 3.28 -17.42
N ASP A 46 8.10 3.75 -16.23
CA ASP A 46 9.51 3.74 -15.78
C ASP A 46 9.70 3.11 -14.39
N GLU A 47 8.73 2.32 -13.91
CA GLU A 47 8.91 1.61 -12.63
C GLU A 47 9.89 0.44 -12.81
N PRO A 48 11.01 0.40 -12.06
CA PRO A 48 11.93 -0.71 -12.16
C PRO A 48 11.22 -2.00 -11.72
N ARG A 49 11.25 -3.02 -12.58
CA ARG A 49 10.67 -4.33 -12.25
C ARG A 49 11.23 -4.86 -10.94
N THR A 50 10.36 -5.54 -10.21
CA THR A 50 10.70 -6.17 -8.94
C THR A 50 11.90 -7.11 -9.13
N PRO A 51 12.99 -6.95 -8.37
CA PRO A 51 14.16 -7.82 -8.48
C PRO A 51 13.85 -9.22 -7.95
N PRO A 52 14.66 -10.24 -8.30
CA PRO A 52 14.50 -11.61 -7.79
C PRO A 52 14.41 -11.68 -6.26
N ASN A 53 13.78 -12.72 -5.73
CA ASN A 53 13.54 -12.95 -4.30
C ASN A 53 12.59 -11.93 -3.63
N ARG A 54 11.75 -11.26 -4.42
CA ARG A 54 10.69 -10.35 -3.94
C ARG A 54 9.41 -10.59 -4.73
N LEU A 55 8.29 -10.30 -4.10
CA LEU A 55 6.96 -10.40 -4.70
C LEU A 55 6.76 -9.28 -5.72
N ASP A 56 6.41 -9.63 -6.95
CA ASP A 56 6.02 -8.65 -7.97
C ASP A 56 4.53 -8.34 -7.86
N TRP A 57 4.20 -7.39 -6.97
CA TRP A 57 2.83 -7.08 -6.56
C TRP A 57 1.95 -6.54 -7.69
N GLU A 58 2.53 -6.08 -8.80
CA GLU A 58 1.78 -5.64 -9.99
C GLU A 58 1.13 -6.79 -10.76
N VAL A 59 1.64 -8.02 -10.62
CA VAL A 59 1.20 -9.20 -11.40
C VAL A 59 0.60 -10.29 -10.52
N VAL A 60 0.31 -9.98 -9.24
CA VAL A 60 -0.33 -10.91 -8.33
C VAL A 60 -1.82 -10.98 -8.64
N GLU A 61 -2.24 -12.10 -9.22
CA GLU A 61 -3.65 -12.38 -9.55
C GLU A 61 -4.32 -13.30 -8.52
N ASP A 62 -3.53 -14.04 -7.74
CA ASP A 62 -3.98 -15.07 -6.82
C ASP A 62 -3.85 -14.65 -5.34
N TRP A 63 -4.73 -15.20 -4.50
CA TRP A 63 -4.64 -15.05 -3.05
C TRP A 63 -3.37 -15.68 -2.46
N LEU A 64 -2.94 -16.81 -3.02
CA LEU A 64 -1.72 -17.49 -2.60
C LEU A 64 -0.58 -17.04 -3.49
N THR A 65 0.49 -16.54 -2.88
CA THR A 65 1.70 -16.13 -3.60
C THR A 65 2.30 -17.32 -4.36
N PRO A 66 2.51 -17.19 -5.69
CA PRO A 66 3.17 -18.22 -6.47
C PRO A 66 4.56 -18.56 -5.91
N GLN A 67 4.95 -19.84 -6.01
CA GLN A 67 6.18 -20.36 -5.40
C GLN A 67 7.45 -19.63 -5.87
N ASP A 68 7.47 -19.15 -7.11
CA ASP A 68 8.56 -18.39 -7.74
C ASP A 68 8.58 -16.91 -7.35
N GLN A 69 7.55 -16.42 -6.66
CA GLN A 69 7.42 -15.04 -6.19
C GLN A 69 7.43 -14.92 -4.66
N VAL A 70 7.61 -16.03 -3.93
CA VAL A 70 7.79 -15.97 -2.47
C VAL A 70 9.09 -15.23 -2.16
N PHE A 71 8.99 -14.23 -1.28
CA PHE A 71 10.16 -13.45 -0.88
C PHE A 71 11.21 -14.35 -0.20
N SER A 72 12.49 -14.13 -0.51
CA SER A 72 13.61 -14.85 0.11
C SER A 72 14.58 -13.85 0.73
N VAL A 73 14.82 -14.03 2.04
CA VAL A 73 15.76 -13.20 2.81
C VAL A 73 16.76 -14.12 3.49
N GLN A 74 18.03 -13.84 3.27
CA GLN A 74 19.13 -14.66 3.75
C GLN A 74 20.30 -13.77 4.14
N HIS A 75 20.84 -13.99 5.35
CA HIS A 75 22.07 -13.33 5.78
C HIS A 75 23.33 -13.96 5.16
N TYR A 76 23.23 -15.22 4.73
CA TYR A 76 24.29 -16.01 4.11
C TYR A 76 23.80 -16.64 2.80
N GLY A 77 24.59 -17.52 2.17
CA GLY A 77 24.17 -18.28 0.99
C GLY A 77 23.10 -19.34 1.30
N VAL A 78 22.47 -19.88 0.25
CA VAL A 78 21.60 -21.06 0.37
C VAL A 78 22.50 -22.29 0.49
N PRO A 79 22.38 -23.09 1.56
CA PRO A 79 23.21 -24.27 1.72
C PRO A 79 22.78 -25.39 0.77
N GLU A 80 23.75 -26.05 0.14
CA GLU A 80 23.54 -27.32 -0.57
C GLU A 80 23.79 -28.48 0.39
N PHE A 81 22.85 -29.43 0.47
CA PHE A 81 22.99 -30.61 1.32
C PHE A 81 22.22 -31.81 0.76
N ASP A 82 22.65 -33.02 1.10
CA ASP A 82 21.93 -34.25 0.77
C ASP A 82 20.85 -34.52 1.82
N TYR A 83 19.62 -34.73 1.35
CA TYR A 83 18.48 -35.05 2.20
C TYR A 83 18.65 -36.35 2.99
N GLN A 84 19.41 -37.32 2.47
CA GLN A 84 19.67 -38.60 3.12
C GLN A 84 20.65 -38.47 4.29
N ASP A 85 21.58 -37.52 4.19
CA ASP A 85 22.59 -37.26 5.21
C ASP A 85 22.13 -36.20 6.23
N TYR A 86 21.08 -35.44 5.91
CA TYR A 86 20.54 -34.43 6.81
C TYR A 86 20.07 -35.01 8.14
N ARG A 87 20.46 -34.37 9.25
CA ARG A 87 19.99 -34.67 10.60
C ARG A 87 19.57 -33.38 11.29
N LEU A 88 18.37 -33.36 11.87
CA LEU A 88 17.93 -32.32 12.79
C LEU A 88 18.34 -32.71 14.21
N GLU A 89 19.24 -31.94 14.82
CA GLU A 89 19.61 -32.11 16.21
C GLU A 89 18.71 -31.29 17.13
N ILE A 90 18.16 -31.95 18.15
CA ILE A 90 17.41 -31.33 19.24
C ILE A 90 18.21 -31.54 20.51
N GLY A 91 18.75 -30.45 21.06
CA GLY A 91 19.63 -30.43 22.24
C GLY A 91 19.31 -29.31 23.22
N GLY A 92 20.27 -28.95 24.08
CA GLY A 92 20.12 -27.90 25.10
C GLY A 92 19.59 -28.42 26.43
N LEU A 93 18.70 -27.65 27.09
CA LEU A 93 18.16 -27.98 28.41
C LEU A 93 16.99 -28.98 28.33
N ILE A 94 17.27 -30.18 27.84
CA ILE A 94 16.29 -31.26 27.71
C ILE A 94 16.84 -32.56 28.29
N SER A 95 15.95 -33.40 28.82
CA SER A 95 16.36 -34.64 29.49
C SER A 95 16.90 -35.70 28.54
N LYS A 96 16.43 -35.72 27.28
CA LYS A 96 16.84 -36.68 26.25
C LYS A 96 17.04 -35.95 24.91
N PRO A 97 18.28 -35.55 24.58
CA PRO A 97 18.63 -35.07 23.25
C PRO A 97 18.28 -36.09 22.18
N LYS A 98 17.97 -35.61 20.97
CA LYS A 98 17.58 -36.45 19.83
C LYS A 98 18.19 -35.94 18.54
N GLN A 99 18.40 -36.87 17.61
CA GLN A 99 18.66 -36.56 16.21
C GLN A 99 17.56 -37.20 15.38
N LEU A 100 17.03 -36.46 14.41
CA LEU A 100 15.94 -36.90 13.54
C LEU A 100 16.38 -36.84 12.09
N THR A 101 16.00 -37.86 11.33
CA THR A 101 16.08 -37.84 9.86
C THR A 101 14.90 -37.06 9.28
N LEU A 102 14.98 -36.74 7.99
CA LEU A 102 13.84 -36.13 7.29
C LEU A 102 12.61 -37.05 7.27
N ASP A 103 12.81 -38.37 7.21
CA ASP A 103 11.72 -39.36 7.23
C ASP A 103 11.06 -39.44 8.60
N ASP A 104 11.83 -39.37 9.69
CA ASP A 104 11.28 -39.31 11.05
C ASP A 104 10.34 -38.10 11.21
N ILE A 105 10.72 -36.94 10.65
CA ILE A 105 9.90 -35.71 10.69
C ILE A 105 8.63 -35.89 9.85
N LYS A 106 8.75 -36.44 8.62
CA LYS A 106 7.60 -36.66 7.73
C LYS A 106 6.58 -37.64 8.29
N ALA A 107 7.01 -38.58 9.14
CA ALA A 107 6.15 -39.55 9.80
C ALA A 107 5.35 -38.98 10.99
N MET A 108 5.67 -37.75 11.44
CA MET A 108 4.95 -37.13 12.56
C MET A 108 3.51 -36.76 12.17
N PRO A 109 2.57 -36.77 13.14
CA PRO A 109 1.20 -36.30 12.90
C PRO A 109 1.20 -34.86 12.37
N LYS A 110 0.44 -34.63 11.30
CA LYS A 110 0.19 -33.29 10.76
C LYS A 110 -1.03 -32.71 11.46
N SER A 111 -0.87 -31.56 12.10
CA SER A 111 -1.96 -30.78 12.70
C SER A 111 -2.66 -29.91 11.67
#